data_AF-A0A0E0LT79-F1
#
_entry.id   AF-A0A0E0LT79-F1
#
_cell.length_a   1.000
_cell.length_b   1.000
_cell.length_c   1.000
_cell.angle_alpha   90.00
_cell.angle_beta   90.00
_cell.angle_gamma   90.00
#
_symmetry.space_group_name_H-M   'P 1'
#
loop_
_entity.id
_entity.type
_entity.pdbx_description
1 polymer ?
#
loop_
_entity_poly.entity_id
_entity_poly.type
_entity_poly.pdbx_seq_one_letter_code
_entity_poly.pdbx_strand_id
1 'polypeptide(L)'
;MASSSDPWMKEYNEASRLADDINSMIADRGSLPQSGPEIVRHTSAIRRKITILVTRLDSLEALLSKIPPKSLYVLLLLPFFFM
;
A
#
# COMPACT_ATOMS: atom_id res chain seq x y z
N MET A 1 -1.10 17.03 -24.58
CA MET A 1 -1.97 16.20 -23.72
C MET A 1 -1.09 15.53 -22.69
N ALA A 2 -0.91 16.14 -21.53
CA ALA A 2 -0.15 15.51 -20.46
C ALA A 2 -1.08 14.47 -19.82
N SER A 3 -0.87 13.19 -20.14
CA SER A 3 -1.33 12.12 -19.27
C SER A 3 -0.47 12.21 -18.00
N SER A 4 -0.80 13.19 -17.16
CA SER A 4 -0.27 13.31 -15.81
C SER A 4 -0.71 12.04 -15.12
N SER A 5 0.18 11.06 -14.95
CA SER A 5 -0.11 9.89 -14.13
C SER A 5 -0.80 10.37 -12.86
N ASP A 6 -2.04 9.94 -12.66
CA ASP A 6 -2.84 10.36 -11.53
C ASP A 6 -1.98 10.26 -10.27
N PRO A 7 -1.76 11.35 -9.51
CA PRO A 7 -0.92 11.32 -8.31
C PRO A 7 -1.32 10.19 -7.36
N TRP A 8 -2.62 9.87 -7.34
CA TRP A 8 -3.18 8.72 -6.65
C TRP A 8 -2.68 7.38 -7.21
N MET A 9 -2.74 7.18 -8.53
CA MET A 9 -2.22 5.95 -9.17
C MET A 9 -0.72 5.78 -8.92
N LYS A 10 0.06 6.86 -8.91
CA LYS A 10 1.50 6.78 -8.60
C LYS A 10 1.73 6.29 -7.17
N GLU A 11 1.08 6.92 -6.18
CA GLU A 11 1.21 6.51 -4.78
C GLU A 11 0.68 5.09 -4.54
N TYR A 12 -0.37 4.68 -5.25
CA TYR A 12 -0.92 3.33 -5.19
C TYR A 12 0.09 2.30 -5.67
N ASN A 13 0.73 2.52 -6.82
CA ASN A 13 1.74 1.61 -7.36
C ASN A 13 2.95 1.47 -6.41
N GLU A 14 3.38 2.57 -5.80
CA GLU A 14 4.47 2.56 -4.80
C GLU A 14 4.06 1.80 -3.52
N ALA A 15 2.83 2.02 -3.02
CA ALA A 15 2.30 1.29 -1.87
C ALA A 15 2.14 -0.22 -2.16
N SER A 16 1.66 -0.57 -3.36
CA SER A 16 1.51 -1.96 -3.81
C SER A 16 2.86 -2.68 -3.86
N ARG A 17 3.88 -2.06 -4.47
CA ARG A 17 5.25 -2.63 -4.51
C ARG A 17 5.83 -2.82 -3.11
N LEU A 18 5.60 -1.86 -2.21
CA LEU A 18 6.04 -1.97 -0.82
C LEU A 18 5.34 -3.12 -0.08
N ALA A 19 4.05 -3.34 -0.35
CA ALA A 19 3.31 -4.46 0.23
C ALA A 19 3.84 -5.82 -0.30
N ASP A 20 4.12 -5.93 -1.60
CA ASP A 20 4.71 -7.13 -2.19
C ASP A 20 6.09 -7.43 -1.60
N ASP A 21 6.91 -6.40 -1.41
CA ASP A 21 8.23 -6.52 -0.79
C ASP A 21 8.15 -6.91 0.70
N ILE A 22 7.18 -6.38 1.45
CA ILE A 22 6.89 -6.85 2.83
C ILE A 22 6.49 -8.33 2.83
N ASN A 23 5.62 -8.76 1.91
CA ASN A 23 5.21 -10.15 1.79
C ASN A 23 6.40 -11.06 1.45
N SER A 24 7.29 -10.62 0.55
CA SER A 24 8.52 -11.32 0.22
C SER A 24 9.45 -11.45 1.44
N MET A 25 9.65 -10.37 2.20
CA MET A 25 10.43 -10.41 3.45
C MET A 25 9.77 -11.31 4.51
N ILE A 26 8.44 -11.34 4.63
CA ILE A 26 7.77 -12.24 5.56
C ILE A 26 7.93 -13.70 5.13
N ALA A 27 7.88 -13.99 3.84
CA ALA A 27 8.13 -15.33 3.30
C ALA A 27 9.58 -15.78 3.56
N ASP A 28 10.54 -14.89 3.34
CA ASP A 28 11.96 -15.15 3.60
C ASP A 28 12.25 -15.34 5.10
N ARG A 29 11.43 -14.79 6.00
CA ARG A 29 11.55 -15.03 7.45
C ARG A 29 11.52 -16.53 7.81
N GLY A 30 10.87 -17.37 7.00
CA GLY A 30 10.85 -18.83 7.20
C GLY A 30 12.18 -19.52 6.91
N SER A 31 13.09 -18.88 6.16
CA SER A 31 14.43 -19.41 5.85
C SER A 31 15.47 -19.10 6.93
N LEU A 32 15.19 -18.11 7.79
CA LEU A 32 16.09 -17.64 8.84
C LEU A 32 16.04 -18.54 10.09
N PRO A 33 17.18 -18.76 10.78
CA PRO A 33 17.25 -19.57 11.98
C PRO A 33 16.39 -18.96 13.11
N GLN A 34 15.55 -19.78 13.75
CA GLN A 34 14.49 -19.39 14.71
C GLN A 34 14.94 -18.54 15.91
N SER A 35 16.24 -18.44 16.16
CA SER A 35 16.82 -17.58 17.20
C SER A 35 18.12 -16.95 16.72
N GLY A 36 18.26 -15.64 16.91
CA GLY A 36 19.49 -14.92 16.61
C GLY A 36 19.29 -13.42 16.33
N PRO A 37 20.39 -12.63 16.33
CA PRO A 37 20.34 -11.20 16.01
C PRO A 37 19.83 -10.93 14.59
N GLU A 38 19.95 -11.90 13.68
CA GLU A 38 19.45 -11.81 12.31
C GLU A 38 17.92 -11.77 12.24
N ILE A 39 17.20 -12.61 12.99
CA ILE A 39 15.73 -12.54 13.07
C ILE A 39 15.27 -11.21 13.68
N VAL A 40 15.97 -10.72 14.70
CA VAL A 40 15.61 -9.45 15.34
C VAL A 40 15.77 -8.29 14.35
N ARG A 41 16.89 -8.25 13.61
CA ARG A 41 17.13 -7.28 12.54
C ARG A 41 16.08 -7.39 11.44
N HIS A 42 15.82 -8.61 10.97
CA HIS A 42 14.84 -8.86 9.92
C HIS A 42 13.43 -8.41 10.32
N THR A 43 13.00 -8.79 11.53
CA THR A 43 11.70 -8.38 12.08
C THR A 43 11.63 -6.86 12.27
N SER A 44 12.71 -6.21 12.71
CA SER A 44 12.76 -4.75 12.82
C SER A 44 12.65 -4.05 11.46
N ALA A 45 13.28 -4.59 10.42
CA ALA A 45 13.19 -4.08 9.07
C ALA A 45 11.77 -4.22 8.50
N ILE A 46 11.13 -5.39 8.69
CA ILE A 46 9.72 -5.62 8.31
C ILE A 46 8.82 -4.60 9.01
N ARG A 47 8.94 -4.43 10.34
CA ARG A 47 8.14 -3.44 11.09
C ARG A 47 8.31 -2.02 10.55
N ARG A 48 9.54 -1.61 10.24
CA ARG A 48 9.81 -0.29 9.65
C ARG A 48 9.14 -0.13 8.28
N LYS A 49 9.19 -1.16 7.42
CA LYS A 49 8.51 -1.11 6.12
C LYS A 49 6.99 -1.06 6.27
N ILE A 50 6.41 -1.80 7.22
CA ILE A 50 4.98 -1.70 7.56
C ILE A 50 4.61 -0.27 7.96
N THR A 51 5.38 0.38 8.83
CA THR A 51 5.11 1.79 9.21
C THR A 51 5.13 2.72 8.00
N ILE A 52 6.09 2.55 7.08
CA ILE A 52 6.16 3.35 5.84
C ILE A 52 4.92 3.09 4.97
N LEU A 53 4.46 1.84 4.88
CA LEU A 53 3.25 1.49 4.13
C LEU A 53 2.01 2.17 4.72
N VAL A 54 1.87 2.20 6.05
CA VAL A 54 0.77 2.92 6.71
C VAL A 54 0.77 4.40 6.31
N THR A 55 1.92 5.08 6.38
CA THR A 55 2.02 6.49 5.95
C THR A 55 1.66 6.70 4.47
N ARG A 56 2.00 5.74 3.60
CA ARG A 56 1.61 5.78 2.18
C ARG A 56 0.10 5.62 2.01
N LEU A 57 -0.53 4.74 2.78
CA LEU A 57 -1.99 4.57 2.79
C LEU A 57 -2.71 5.82 3.30
N ASP A 58 -2.22 6.43 4.39
CA ASP A 58 -2.74 7.73 4.87
C ASP A 58 -2.65 8.82 3.78
N SER A 59 -1.56 8.82 3.01
CA SER A 59 -1.38 9.75 1.89
C SER A 59 -2.35 9.49 0.74
N LEU A 60 -2.61 8.21 0.42
CA LEU A 60 -3.61 7.80 -0.57
C LEU A 60 -5.02 8.18 -0.13
N GLU A 61 -5.36 7.99 1.13
CA GLU A 61 -6.64 8.42 1.71
C GLU A 61 -6.78 9.94 1.66
N ALA A 62 -5.73 10.69 1.99
CA ALA A 62 -5.71 12.15 1.88
C ALA A 62 -5.84 12.65 0.43
N LEU A 63 -5.43 11.86 -0.56
CA LEU A 63 -5.66 12.16 -1.97
C LEU A 63 -7.10 11.85 -2.38
N LEU A 64 -7.70 10.76 -1.87
CA LEU A 64 -9.10 10.42 -2.10
C LEU A 64 -10.07 11.39 -1.43
N SER A 65 -9.77 11.89 -0.24
CA SER A 65 -10.62 12.83 0.50
C SER A 65 -10.76 14.19 -0.19
N LYS A 66 -9.85 14.53 -1.10
CA LYS A 66 -9.93 15.71 -1.98
C LYS A 66 -10.95 15.53 -3.11
N ILE A 67 -11.36 14.30 -3.40
CA ILE A 67 -12.39 14.01 -4.40
C ILE A 67 -13.75 14.25 -3.72
N PRO A 68 -14.62 15.10 -4.28
CA PRO A 68 -15.91 15.38 -3.65
C PRO A 68 -16.71 14.08 -3.49
N PRO A 69 -17.25 13.80 -2.29
CA PRO A 69 -17.83 12.51 -1.93
C PRO A 69 -18.95 12.06 -2.87
N LYS A 70 -19.66 13.02 -3.51
CA LYS A 70 -20.67 12.75 -4.55
C LYS A 70 -20.14 11.93 -5.73
N SER A 71 -18.87 12.09 -6.10
CA SER A 71 -18.24 11.34 -7.19
C SER A 71 -17.82 9.93 -6.79
N LEU A 72 -17.52 9.72 -5.50
CA LEU A 72 -17.04 8.45 -4.95
C LEU A 72 -18.18 7.44 -4.82
N TYR A 73 -19.38 7.89 -4.43
CA TYR A 73 -20.60 7.07 -4.45
C TYR A 73 -21.00 6.67 -5.88
N VAL A 74 -20.89 7.57 -6.87
CA VAL A 74 -21.20 7.25 -8.27
C VAL A 74 -20.25 6.19 -8.82
N LEU A 75 -18.96 6.25 -8.45
CA LEU A 75 -17.97 5.25 -8.88
C LEU A 75 -18.19 3.87 -8.22
N LEU A 76 -18.59 3.84 -6.94
CA LEU A 76 -18.92 2.62 -6.19
C LEU A 76 -20.28 2.01 -6.59
N LEU A 77 -21.25 2.83 -7.02
CA LEU A 77 -22.58 2.39 -7.44
C LEU A 77 -22.69 2.10 -8.94
N LEU A 78 -21.74 2.58 -9.75
CA LEU A 78 -21.65 2.26 -11.19
C LEU A 78 -21.71 0.75 -11.51
N PRO A 79 -21.01 -0.16 -10.79
CA PRO A 79 -21.15 -1.59 -11.04
C PRO A 79 -22.52 -2.17 -10.65
N PHE A 80 -23.29 -1.49 -9.80
CA PHE A 80 -24.63 -1.94 -9.39
C PHE A 80 -25.75 -1.46 -10.30
N PHE A 81 -25.51 -0.44 -11.14
CA PHE A 81 -26.54 0.11 -12.03
C PHE A 81 -26.60 -0.61 -13.39
N PHE A 82 -25.61 -1.44 -13.72
CA PHE A 82 -25.51 -2.18 -14.99
C PHE A 82 -25.85 -3.68 -14.85
N MET A 83 -26.39 -4.11 -13.70
CA MET A 83 -26.85 -5.48 -13.44
C MET A 83 -28.35 -5.49 -13.18
#